data_AF-Q8GW86-F1
#
_entry.id   AF-Q8GW86-F1
#
_cell.length_a   1.000
_cell.length_b   1.000
_cell.length_c   1.000
_cell.angle_alpha   90.00
_cell.angle_beta   90.00
_cell.angle_gamma   90.00
#
_symmetry.space_group_name_H-M   'P 1'
#
loop_
_entity.id
_entity.type
_entity.pdbx_description
1 polymer ?
#
loop_
_entity_poly.entity_id
_entity_poly.type
_entity_poly.pdbx_seq_one_letter_code
_entity_poly.pdbx_strand_id
1 'polypeptide(L)'
;MDSQVQFFEGVEKRIEFDFAGTNLRDELNRAVLEKIVKPVECVIEGVLSGDHVDSYLLSASSLFVYDDLVIIKTCGATKIFECINGIVAAVGWNKLRSIKYTRGSFFRPDLQPYPHQRPCDEKRCVRLVPKS
;
A
#
# COMPACT_ATOMS: atom_id res chain seq x y z
N MET A 1 -7.71 -32.94 -17.09
CA MET A 1 -8.21 -31.76 -16.37
C MET A 1 -7.20 -30.67 -16.63
N ASP A 2 -7.50 -29.78 -17.57
CA ASP A 2 -6.62 -28.64 -17.84
C ASP A 2 -6.59 -27.78 -16.59
N SER A 3 -5.48 -27.83 -15.87
CA SER A 3 -5.14 -26.79 -14.91
C SER A 3 -4.94 -25.51 -15.71
N GLN A 4 -6.00 -24.72 -15.88
CA GLN A 4 -5.88 -23.36 -16.36
C GLN A 4 -4.88 -22.65 -15.45
N VAL A 5 -3.70 -22.35 -15.98
CA VAL A 5 -2.73 -21.49 -15.30
C VAL A 5 -3.38 -20.12 -15.20
N GLN A 6 -3.86 -19.79 -14.01
CA GLN A 6 -4.40 -18.47 -13.73
C GLN A 6 -3.28 -17.45 -13.96
N PHE A 7 -3.54 -16.47 -14.82
CA PHE A 7 -2.56 -15.42 -15.11
C PHE A 7 -2.23 -14.64 -13.84
N PHE A 8 -0.95 -14.51 -13.52
CA PHE A 8 -0.45 -13.70 -12.42
C PHE A 8 0.22 -12.43 -12.95
N GLU A 9 -0.29 -11.27 -12.52
CA GLU A 9 0.32 -9.98 -12.84
C GLU A 9 1.48 -9.69 -11.88
N GLY A 10 2.71 -9.86 -12.35
CA GLY A 10 3.92 -9.66 -11.55
C GLY A 10 4.34 -8.21 -11.33
N VAL A 11 3.72 -7.25 -12.02
CA VAL A 11 4.07 -5.82 -11.90
C VAL A 11 3.69 -5.31 -10.51
N GLU A 12 4.72 -4.84 -9.78
CA GLU A 12 4.57 -4.25 -8.45
C GLU A 12 3.82 -2.91 -8.52
N LYS A 13 2.83 -2.77 -7.64
CA LYS A 13 2.18 -1.52 -7.24
C LYS A 13 2.85 -1.05 -5.95
N ARG A 14 3.28 0.21 -5.90
CA ARG A 14 3.89 0.83 -4.71
C ARG A 14 3.12 2.08 -4.34
N ILE A 15 2.69 2.17 -3.08
CA ILE A 15 2.14 3.39 -2.49
C ILE A 15 2.98 3.82 -1.29
N GLU A 16 3.20 5.13 -1.17
CA GLU A 16 4.02 5.76 -0.16
C GLU A 16 3.21 6.89 0.48
N PHE A 17 3.23 6.95 1.81
CA PHE A 17 2.63 8.02 2.58
C PHE A 17 3.69 8.68 3.44
N ASP A 18 3.83 9.98 3.25
CA ASP A 18 4.84 10.81 3.89
C ASP A 18 4.13 11.75 4.88
N PHE A 19 4.57 11.75 6.14
CA PHE A 19 3.92 12.44 7.25
C PHE A 19 4.90 13.36 8.00
N ALA A 20 4.39 14.41 8.63
CA ALA A 20 5.19 15.32 9.46
C ALA A 20 4.80 15.24 10.94
N GLY A 21 5.79 15.38 11.84
CA GLY A 21 5.55 15.55 13.28
C GLY A 21 4.90 14.34 13.94
N THR A 22 5.27 13.13 13.51
CA THR A 22 4.79 11.86 14.04
C THR A 22 5.94 10.86 14.11
N ASN A 23 5.75 9.81 14.91
CA ASN A 23 6.50 8.57 14.80
C ASN A 23 5.53 7.47 14.34
N LEU A 24 5.56 7.14 13.04
CA LEU A 24 4.66 6.16 12.47
C LEU A 24 4.86 4.76 13.05
N ARG A 25 6.04 4.43 13.60
CA ARG A 25 6.28 3.13 14.23
C ARG A 25 5.46 2.97 15.52
N ASP A 26 5.16 4.07 16.21
CA ASP A 26 4.27 4.09 17.37
C ASP A 26 2.80 4.09 16.95
N GLU A 27 2.45 4.86 15.91
CA GLU A 27 1.06 5.02 15.44
C GLU A 27 0.55 3.81 14.62
N LEU A 28 1.43 3.13 13.88
CA LEU A 28 1.15 2.00 12.99
C LEU A 28 1.72 0.69 13.55
N ASN A 29 1.35 0.35 14.79
CA ASN A 29 1.69 -0.96 15.33
C ASN A 29 1.05 -2.12 14.53
N ARG A 30 1.52 -3.34 14.77
CA ARG A 30 1.05 -4.54 14.07
C ARG A 30 -0.47 -4.68 14.02
N ALA A 31 -1.19 -4.44 15.11
CA ALA A 31 -2.64 -4.59 15.16
C ALA A 31 -3.38 -3.55 14.29
N VAL A 32 -2.83 -2.34 14.18
CA VAL A 32 -3.31 -1.32 13.24
C VAL A 32 -3.02 -1.75 11.80
N LEU A 33 -1.79 -2.17 11.52
CA LEU A 33 -1.38 -2.63 10.19
C LEU A 33 -2.21 -3.82 9.70
N GLU A 34 -2.52 -4.80 10.56
CA GLU A 34 -3.38 -5.95 10.23
C GLU A 34 -4.77 -5.51 9.75
N LYS A 35 -5.34 -4.46 10.35
CA LYS A 35 -6.62 -3.88 9.90
C LYS A 35 -6.48 -3.17 8.55
N ILE A 36 -5.32 -2.56 8.28
CA ILE A 36 -5.03 -1.81 7.05
C ILE A 36 -4.76 -2.75 5.87
N VAL A 37 -4.03 -3.85 6.07
CA VAL A 37 -3.67 -4.78 4.98
C VAL A 37 -4.77 -5.77 4.64
N LYS A 38 -5.71 -6.02 5.56
CA LYS A 38 -6.84 -6.95 5.33
C LYS A 38 -7.71 -6.54 4.13
N PRO A 39 -8.15 -5.28 3.96
CA PRO A 39 -8.84 -4.81 2.76
C PRO A 39 -8.02 -4.89 1.46
N VAL A 40 -6.69 -4.90 1.58
CA VAL A 40 -5.74 -5.07 0.46
C VAL A 40 -5.58 -6.56 0.08
N GLU A 41 -6.29 -7.46 0.75
CA GLU A 41 -6.22 -8.92 0.57
C GLU A 41 -4.84 -9.49 0.90
N CYS A 42 -4.17 -8.90 1.89
CA CYS A 42 -2.86 -9.31 2.38
C CYS A 42 -2.93 -9.68 3.88
N VAL A 43 -2.06 -10.59 4.31
CA VAL A 43 -1.88 -10.97 5.72
C VAL A 43 -0.42 -10.76 6.12
N ILE A 44 -0.18 -10.27 7.34
CA ILE A 44 1.18 -10.14 7.90
C ILE A 44 1.67 -11.53 8.32
N GLU A 45 2.75 -11.99 7.71
CA GLU A 45 3.37 -13.29 7.99
C GLU A 45 4.59 -13.18 8.89
N GLY A 46 5.25 -12.02 8.90
CA GLY A 46 6.42 -11.79 9.73
C GLY A 46 6.78 -10.31 9.84
N VAL A 47 7.62 -10.00 10.82
CA VAL A 47 8.18 -8.66 11.02
C VAL A 47 9.66 -8.77 11.37
N LEU A 48 10.45 -7.85 10.82
CA LEU A 48 11.84 -7.60 11.19
C LEU A 48 11.97 -6.12 11.57
N SER A 49 12.27 -5.86 12.83
CA SER A 49 12.44 -4.51 13.36
C SER A 49 13.92 -4.14 13.42
N GLY A 50 14.27 -3.02 12.80
CA GLY A 50 15.58 -2.38 12.90
C GLY A 50 15.52 -1.01 13.56
N ASP A 51 16.66 -0.32 13.60
CA ASP A 51 16.79 0.98 14.28
C ASP A 51 15.92 2.07 13.63
N HIS A 52 15.75 2.02 12.30
CA HIS A 52 15.06 3.06 11.53
C HIS A 52 13.83 2.58 10.76
N VAL A 53 13.58 1.26 10.74
CA VAL A 53 12.50 0.69 9.93
C VAL A 53 11.97 -0.61 10.53
N ASP A 54 10.65 -0.75 10.54
CA ASP A 54 9.97 -2.04 10.71
C ASP A 54 9.58 -2.58 9.34
N SER A 55 10.12 -3.74 8.99
CA SER A 55 9.85 -4.43 7.72
C SER A 55 8.89 -5.58 7.95
N TYR A 56 7.75 -5.57 7.27
CA TYR A 56 6.71 -6.57 7.37
C TYR A 56 6.66 -7.42 6.10
N LEU A 57 6.78 -8.73 6.28
CA LEU A 57 6.49 -9.70 5.23
C LEU A 57 4.99 -9.92 5.16
N LEU A 58 4.44 -9.79 3.95
CA LEU A 58 3.03 -10.05 3.68
C LEU A 58 2.89 -11.25 2.73
N SER A 59 1.77 -11.95 2.78
CA SER A 59 1.48 -13.17 2.01
C SER A 59 1.72 -13.08 0.49
N ALA A 60 1.71 -11.88 -0.10
CA ALA A 60 2.05 -11.65 -1.51
C ALA A 60 2.72 -10.28 -1.73
N SER A 61 3.42 -9.76 -0.71
CA SER A 61 3.75 -8.33 -0.66
C SER A 61 4.77 -7.99 0.43
N SER A 62 5.11 -6.71 0.53
CA SER A 62 5.93 -6.17 1.63
C SER A 62 5.42 -4.80 2.09
N LEU A 63 5.64 -4.49 3.36
CA LEU A 63 5.29 -3.21 3.97
C LEU A 63 6.45 -2.72 4.83
N PHE A 64 6.77 -1.43 4.77
CA PHE A 64 7.88 -0.82 5.51
C PHE A 64 7.37 0.41 6.25
N VAL A 65 7.67 0.50 7.55
CA VAL A 65 7.32 1.65 8.40
C VAL A 65 8.60 2.28 8.92
N TYR A 66 8.89 3.49 8.46
CA TYR A 66 9.89 4.39 9.00
C TYR A 66 9.22 5.39 9.95
N ASP A 67 9.98 6.25 10.61
CA ASP A 67 9.42 7.22 11.56
C ASP A 67 8.42 8.20 10.91
N ASP A 68 8.62 8.56 9.63
CA ASP A 68 7.80 9.55 8.93
C ASP A 68 7.29 9.11 7.54
N LEU A 69 7.62 7.87 7.14
CA LEU A 69 7.28 7.29 5.84
C LEU A 69 6.75 5.86 6.00
N VAL A 70 5.62 5.56 5.36
CA VAL A 70 5.14 4.17 5.21
C VAL A 70 5.02 3.81 3.73
N ILE A 71 5.57 2.64 3.38
CA ILE A 71 5.58 2.11 2.01
C ILE A 71 4.85 0.78 2.01
N ILE A 72 3.91 0.61 1.09
CA ILE A 72 3.21 -0.66 0.85
C ILE A 72 3.44 -1.05 -0.61
N LYS A 73 3.87 -2.29 -0.81
CA LYS A 73 4.15 -2.87 -2.13
C LYS A 73 3.33 -4.12 -2.33
N THR A 74 2.57 -4.19 -3.40
CA THR A 74 1.76 -5.35 -3.74
C THR A 74 1.91 -5.74 -5.20
N CYS A 75 1.60 -6.99 -5.53
CA CYS A 75 1.51 -7.47 -6.91
C CYS A 75 0.14 -8.11 -7.15
N GLY A 76 -0.04 -8.76 -8.30
CA GLY A 76 -1.31 -9.41 -8.67
C GLY A 76 -2.46 -8.42 -8.83
N ALA A 77 -3.67 -8.87 -8.53
CA ALA A 77 -4.92 -8.11 -8.63
C ALA A 77 -5.36 -7.47 -7.30
N THR A 78 -4.39 -7.10 -6.44
CA THR A 78 -4.65 -6.49 -5.12
C THR A 78 -5.27 -5.09 -5.21
N LYS A 79 -6.02 -4.70 -4.17
CA LYS A 79 -6.71 -3.41 -4.04
C LYS A 79 -5.91 -2.42 -3.18
N ILE A 80 -4.70 -2.07 -3.61
CA ILE A 80 -3.74 -1.32 -2.78
C ILE A 80 -4.28 0.01 -2.25
N PHE A 81 -5.18 0.69 -2.98
CA PHE A 81 -5.75 1.96 -2.52
C PHE A 81 -6.72 1.85 -1.34
N GLU A 82 -7.19 0.65 -0.99
CA GLU A 82 -7.99 0.44 0.22
C GLU A 82 -7.20 0.74 1.50
N CYS A 83 -5.86 0.74 1.44
CA CYS A 83 -5.03 1.12 2.58
C CYS A 83 -5.08 2.62 2.90
N ILE A 84 -5.45 3.49 1.95
CA ILE A 84 -5.37 4.95 2.08
C ILE A 84 -6.18 5.41 3.29
N ASN A 85 -7.45 5.00 3.37
CA ASN A 85 -8.34 5.43 4.45
C ASN A 85 -7.85 4.91 5.81
N GLY A 86 -7.34 3.67 5.87
CA GLY A 86 -6.84 3.08 7.09
C GLY A 86 -5.58 3.79 7.63
N ILE A 87 -4.62 4.08 6.74
CA ILE A 87 -3.39 4.79 7.10
C ILE A 87 -3.72 6.20 7.58
N VAL A 88 -4.55 6.94 6.84
CA VAL A 88 -4.85 8.32 7.20
C VAL A 88 -5.76 8.43 8.42
N ALA A 89 -6.67 7.48 8.64
CA ALA A 89 -7.47 7.42 9.86
C ALA A 89 -6.62 7.11 11.11
N ALA A 90 -5.55 6.32 10.98
CA ALA A 90 -4.65 6.02 12.08
C ALA A 90 -3.75 7.21 12.43
N VAL A 91 -3.22 7.92 11.44
CA VAL A 91 -2.17 8.93 11.64
C VAL A 91 -2.70 10.38 11.69
N GLY A 92 -3.72 10.67 10.88
CA GLY A 92 -4.38 11.96 10.77
C GLY A 92 -4.08 12.72 9.47
N TRP A 93 -5.12 13.24 8.81
CA TRP A 93 -5.03 14.06 7.59
C TRP A 93 -4.16 15.31 7.77
N ASN A 94 -4.15 15.91 8.96
CA ASN A 94 -3.40 17.13 9.26
C ASN A 94 -1.88 16.93 9.27
N LYS A 95 -1.40 15.69 9.39
CA LYS A 95 0.03 15.36 9.38
C LYS A 95 0.51 14.89 8.00
N LEU A 96 -0.41 14.56 7.09
CA LEU A 96 -0.08 13.98 5.79
C LEU A 96 0.52 15.05 4.86
N ARG A 97 1.78 14.86 4.46
CA ARG A 97 2.50 15.73 3.52
C ARG A 97 2.28 15.33 2.07
N SER A 98 2.32 14.03 1.76
CA SER A 98 2.09 13.54 0.40
C SER A 98 1.68 12.07 0.35
N ILE A 99 0.95 11.71 -0.72
CA ILE A 99 0.71 10.32 -1.12
C ILE A 99 1.30 10.15 -2.52
N LYS A 100 2.18 9.17 -2.69
CA LYS A 100 2.77 8.83 -3.99
C LYS A 100 2.44 7.41 -4.36
N TYR A 101 1.89 7.22 -5.56
CA TYR A 101 1.65 5.91 -6.15
C TYR A 101 2.49 5.72 -7.41
N THR A 102 3.11 4.57 -7.55
CA THR A 102 3.93 4.19 -8.71
C THR A 102 3.73 2.73 -9.07
N ARG A 103 3.85 2.41 -10.36
CA ARG A 103 3.90 1.05 -10.90
C ARG A 103 4.49 1.08 -12.32
N GLY A 104 4.92 -0.08 -12.80
CA GLY A 104 5.18 -0.30 -14.23
C GLY A 104 3.90 -0.43 -15.05
N SER A 105 4.03 -0.67 -16.35
CA SER A 105 2.89 -1.03 -17.21
C SER A 105 2.47 -2.48 -16.96
N PHE A 106 1.19 -2.71 -16.65
CA PHE A 106 0.63 -4.05 -16.50
C PHE A 106 0.69 -4.82 -17.82
N PHE A 107 0.93 -6.14 -17.74
CA PHE A 107 0.83 -7.04 -18.89
C PHE A 107 -0.63 -7.28 -19.28
N ARG A 108 -1.53 -7.36 -18.29
CA ARG A 108 -2.98 -7.51 -18.49
C ARG A 108 -3.76 -6.46 -17.68
N PRO A 109 -3.77 -5.20 -18.12
CA PRO A 109 -4.53 -4.12 -17.46
C PRO A 109 -6.03 -4.44 -17.33
N ASP A 110 -6.58 -5.19 -18.29
CA ASP A 110 -7.99 -5.62 -18.33
C ASP A 110 -8.38 -6.56 -17.18
N LEU A 111 -7.42 -7.28 -16.61
CA LEU A 111 -7.63 -8.18 -15.48
C LEU A 111 -7.43 -7.50 -14.11
N GLN A 112 -7.02 -6.24 -14.10
CA GLN A 112 -6.85 -5.50 -12.85
C GLN A 112 -8.21 -5.04 -12.29
N PRO A 113 -8.40 -4.99 -10.97
CA PRO A 113 -9.61 -4.42 -10.38
C PRO A 113 -9.62 -2.90 -10.58
N TYR A 114 -10.80 -2.29 -10.49
CA TYR A 114 -10.89 -0.83 -10.41
C TYR A 114 -10.11 -0.33 -9.18
N PRO A 115 -9.31 0.74 -9.29
CA PRO A 115 -9.09 1.63 -10.46
C PRO A 115 -7.85 1.31 -11.32
N HIS A 116 -7.23 0.14 -11.15
CA HIS A 116 -5.92 -0.18 -11.72
C HIS A 116 -5.91 -0.52 -13.21
N GLN A 117 -7.06 -0.56 -13.89
CA GLN A 117 -7.08 -0.76 -15.34
C GLN A 117 -6.56 0.46 -16.11
N ARG A 118 -6.64 1.67 -15.53
CA ARG A 118 -6.30 2.91 -16.23
C ARG A 118 -5.51 3.89 -15.35
N PRO A 119 -4.40 4.47 -15.86
CA PRO A 119 -3.64 5.48 -15.13
C PRO A 119 -4.43 6.71 -14.67
N CYS A 120 -5.50 7.09 -15.39
CA CYS A 120 -6.31 8.26 -15.04
C CYS A 120 -7.13 8.04 -13.76
N ASP A 121 -7.64 6.82 -13.56
CA ASP A 121 -8.44 6.48 -12.39
C ASP A 121 -7.55 6.37 -11.16
N GLU A 122 -6.35 5.80 -11.32
CA GLU A 122 -5.33 5.74 -10.26
C GLU A 122 -4.93 7.14 -9.77
N LYS A 123 -4.67 8.07 -10.70
CA LYS A 123 -4.37 9.47 -10.38
C LYS A 123 -5.50 10.17 -9.62
N ARG A 124 -6.75 9.79 -9.87
CA ARG A 124 -7.90 10.37 -9.15
C ARG A 124 -7.94 9.90 -7.70
N CYS A 125 -7.57 8.66 -7.42
CA CYS A 125 -7.55 8.11 -6.06
C CYS A 125 -6.46 8.72 -5.17
N VAL A 126 -5.30 9.07 -5.72
CA VAL A 126 -4.18 9.65 -4.95
C VAL A 126 -4.17 11.17 -4.87
N ARG A 127 -5.09 11.86 -5.56
CA ARG A 127 -5.22 13.33 -5.50
C ARG A 127 -5.91 13.76 -4.20
N LEU A 128 -5.25 13.61 -3.05
CA LEU A 128 -5.82 14.01 -1.76
C LEU A 128 -4.80 14.64 -0.79
N VAL A 129 -3.91 15.51 -1.29
CA VAL A 129 -3.20 16.42 -0.39
C VAL A 129 -3.28 17.85 -0.94
N PRO A 130 -3.84 18.81 -0.19
CA PRO A 130 -3.71 20.22 -0.53
C PRO A 130 -2.23 20.56 -0.64
N LYS A 131 -1.81 21.12 -1.79
CA LYS A 131 -0.46 21.70 -1.87
C LYS A 131 -0.46 22.94 -0.98
N SER A 132 0.43 22.97 0.00
CA SER A 132 0.79 24.18 0.74
C SER A 132 1.38 25.25 -0.17
#